data_AF-A0A0K9PMP6-F1
#
_entry.id   AF-A0A0K9PMP6-F1
#
_cell.length_a   1.000
_cell.length_b   1.000
_cell.length_c   1.000
_cell.angle_alpha   90.00
_cell.angle_beta   90.00
_cell.angle_gamma   90.00
#
_symmetry.space_group_name_H-M   'P 1'
#
loop_
_entity.id
_entity.type
_entity.pdbx_description
1 polymer ?
#
loop_
_entity_poly.entity_id
_entity_poly.type
_entity_poly.pdbx_seq_one_letter_code
_entity_poly.pdbx_strand_id
1 'polypeptide(L)'
;MTSLCISPTATDAGRLRTEYNRLIECFAQRGDLPITDNWLANPALPDHILREAVLGNIRKAEHFVAVLRRFVQYLKNRLQTENVETEGPVNFVVSVYSQAGIDQKMLKFCYDRLHSLMLTLEITDTDEFLHIQKVCDFATLVGTYTSGFSIIIEPYDQRMPHIPDPVMQLTCLDASLAIKPVFDRFQSVIITSGTLSPIDLYPRLLNFNPVISRSFKMSLTRDCICPMVLTRGSDQLPVSTKFDMRGDPGVVRNYGRLLLEMVTAVPDGIVCFFEVMQHKLVFIETQDVVETTLALDNYRRAYDCGRGAVFFSVARILTARLKYLKDTFQIKEGDFLTFDALRQAAQCVGRVIRSKADYGLMIFADKK
;
A
#
# COMPACT_ATOMS: atom_id res chain seq x y z
N MET A 1 22.83 -8.44 13.72
CA MET A 1 23.65 -9.50 13.06
C MET A 1 24.76 -10.05 13.96
N THR A 2 25.22 -9.31 14.97
CA THR A 2 26.21 -9.78 15.96
C THR A 2 25.65 -10.79 16.97
N SER A 3 24.33 -10.80 17.24
CA SER A 3 23.67 -11.77 18.12
C SER A 3 23.48 -13.18 17.51
N LEU A 4 23.58 -13.32 16.18
CA LEU A 4 23.50 -14.61 15.48
C LEU A 4 24.86 -15.34 15.41
N CYS A 5 25.93 -14.76 15.94
CA CYS A 5 27.27 -15.35 15.98
C CYS A 5 27.59 -15.97 17.36
N ILE A 6 26.58 -16.43 18.09
CA ILE A 6 26.81 -17.30 19.25
C ILE A 6 27.07 -18.70 18.69
N SER A 7 28.23 -19.27 19.00
CA SER A 7 28.53 -20.66 18.67
C SER A 7 27.39 -21.54 19.18
N PRO A 8 26.76 -22.37 18.32
CA PRO A 8 25.56 -23.10 18.70
C PRO A 8 25.89 -24.01 19.89
N THR A 9 25.04 -24.00 20.91
CA THR A 9 25.18 -24.98 22.00
C THR A 9 25.04 -26.39 21.42
N ALA A 10 25.60 -27.41 22.06
CA ALA A 10 25.53 -28.79 21.56
C ALA A 10 24.07 -29.25 21.34
N THR A 11 23.14 -28.72 22.13
CA THR A 11 21.68 -28.87 22.02
C THR A 11 21.13 -28.26 20.73
N ASP A 12 21.53 -27.04 20.38
CA ASP A 12 21.06 -26.35 19.16
C ASP A 12 21.60 -27.02 17.90
N ALA A 13 22.85 -27.53 17.95
CA ALA A 13 23.43 -28.30 16.86
C ALA A 13 22.64 -29.60 16.58
N GLY A 14 22.12 -30.23 17.65
CA GLY A 14 21.22 -31.39 17.53
C GLY A 14 19.90 -31.01 16.86
N ARG A 15 19.26 -29.93 17.31
CA ARG A 15 17.99 -29.42 16.74
C ARG A 15 18.12 -29.07 15.26
N LEU A 16 19.18 -28.37 14.88
CA LEU A 16 19.46 -28.00 13.49
C LEU A 16 19.71 -29.22 12.59
N ARG A 17 20.34 -30.29 13.11
CA ARG A 17 20.52 -31.56 12.37
C ARG A 17 19.17 -32.25 12.13
N THR A 18 18.31 -32.29 13.15
CA THR A 18 16.96 -32.85 13.02
C THR A 18 16.12 -32.06 12.01
N GLU A 19 16.18 -30.73 12.03
CA GLU A 19 15.52 -29.87 11.04
C GLU A 19 16.06 -30.12 9.62
N TYR A 20 17.39 -30.18 9.46
CA TYR A 20 18.02 -30.48 8.17
C TYR A 20 17.56 -31.81 7.60
N ASN A 21 17.50 -32.86 8.42
CA ASN A 21 16.98 -34.17 8.01
C ASN A 21 15.50 -34.06 7.64
N ARG A 22 14.69 -33.34 8.42
CA ARG A 22 13.27 -33.09 8.11
C ARG A 22 13.06 -32.36 6.79
N LEU A 23 13.93 -31.40 6.44
CA LEU A 23 13.88 -30.69 5.17
C LEU A 23 14.29 -31.58 3.98
N ILE A 24 15.16 -32.57 4.20
CA ILE A 24 15.49 -33.61 3.22
C ILE A 24 14.37 -34.64 3.11
N GLU A 25 13.72 -35.01 4.21
CA GLU A 25 12.65 -36.01 4.26
C GLU A 25 11.30 -35.46 3.82
N CYS A 26 11.04 -34.14 3.95
CA CYS A 26 9.86 -33.47 3.39
C CYS A 26 9.76 -33.62 1.86
N PHE A 27 10.82 -34.11 1.20
CA PHE A 27 10.81 -34.55 -0.19
C PHE A 27 9.98 -35.83 -0.43
N ALA A 28 9.69 -36.62 0.61
CA ALA A 28 9.13 -37.97 0.50
C ALA A 28 7.64 -38.11 0.90
N GLN A 29 7.05 -37.21 1.72
CA GLN A 29 5.74 -37.45 2.34
C GLN A 29 4.73 -36.28 2.37
N ARG A 30 4.95 -35.16 1.66
CA ARG A 30 4.17 -33.91 1.86
C ARG A 30 2.80 -33.84 1.15
N GLY A 31 2.06 -34.95 1.15
CA GLY A 31 0.63 -34.96 0.84
C GLY A 31 -0.27 -34.60 2.02
N ASP A 32 0.26 -34.54 3.26
CA ASP A 32 -0.59 -34.63 4.46
C ASP A 32 -0.03 -33.90 5.70
N LEU A 33 0.21 -32.57 5.61
CA LEU A 33 0.40 -31.76 6.82
C LEU A 33 -0.92 -31.10 7.24
N PRO A 34 -1.31 -31.17 8.53
CA PRO A 34 -2.56 -30.57 9.00
C PRO A 34 -2.54 -29.05 8.85
N ILE A 35 -3.67 -28.51 8.39
CA ILE A 35 -3.95 -27.10 8.04
C ILE A 35 -4.02 -26.18 9.30
N THR A 36 -3.38 -26.56 10.41
CA THR A 36 -3.68 -25.94 11.72
C THR A 36 -3.02 -24.59 11.99
N ASP A 37 -2.06 -24.13 11.19
CA ASP A 37 -1.43 -22.80 11.37
C ASP A 37 -1.64 -21.87 10.17
N ASN A 38 -2.88 -21.82 9.66
CA ASN A 38 -3.29 -20.89 8.61
C ASN A 38 -3.32 -19.41 9.05
N TRP A 39 -2.98 -19.10 10.31
CA TRP A 39 -3.00 -17.73 10.86
C TRP A 39 -1.71 -16.95 10.56
N LEU A 40 -0.61 -17.63 10.20
CA LEU A 40 0.72 -17.04 9.98
C LEU A 40 1.21 -17.08 8.53
N ALA A 41 0.37 -17.51 7.59
CA ALA A 41 0.70 -17.44 6.18
C ALA A 41 0.95 -15.97 5.78
N ASN A 42 2.07 -15.69 5.13
CA ASN A 42 2.27 -14.40 4.49
C ASN A 42 1.11 -14.18 3.49
N PRO A 43 0.19 -13.24 3.76
CA PRO A 43 -1.07 -13.14 3.02
C PRO A 43 -0.88 -12.77 1.54
N ALA A 44 0.36 -12.43 1.17
CA ALA A 44 0.74 -11.98 -0.15
C ALA A 44 1.51 -13.03 -0.96
N LEU A 45 1.57 -14.31 -0.59
CA LEU A 45 2.21 -15.34 -1.42
C LEU A 45 1.15 -16.25 -2.08
N PRO A 46 1.20 -16.43 -3.42
CA PRO A 46 0.35 -17.40 -4.09
C PRO A 46 0.56 -18.82 -3.55
N ASP A 47 -0.52 -19.57 -3.35
CA ASP A 47 -0.52 -20.95 -2.83
C ASP A 47 0.39 -21.92 -3.63
N HIS A 48 0.73 -21.58 -4.87
CA HIS A 48 1.64 -22.35 -5.72
C HIS A 48 3.11 -22.33 -5.25
N ILE A 49 3.54 -21.29 -4.53
CA ILE A 49 4.93 -21.14 -4.06
C ILE A 49 5.17 -21.97 -2.80
N LEU A 50 4.13 -22.14 -1.98
CA LEU A 50 4.15 -23.00 -0.78
C LEU A 50 4.38 -24.49 -1.10
N ARG A 51 4.24 -24.89 -2.38
CA ARG A 51 4.37 -26.28 -2.84
C ARG A 51 5.76 -26.62 -3.37
N GLU A 52 6.63 -25.64 -3.61
CA GLU A 52 7.98 -25.90 -4.11
C GLU A 52 8.96 -26.23 -2.95
N ALA A 53 9.83 -27.21 -3.18
CA ALA A 53 10.80 -27.64 -2.17
C ALA A 53 11.92 -26.60 -1.97
N VAL A 54 12.30 -26.39 -0.70
CA VAL A 54 13.45 -25.56 -0.32
C VAL A 54 14.74 -26.08 -0.97
N LEU A 55 15.43 -25.20 -1.69
CA LEU A 55 16.68 -25.51 -2.40
C LEU A 55 17.79 -26.01 -1.47
N GLY A 56 18.60 -26.96 -1.95
CA GLY A 56 19.73 -27.56 -1.24
C GLY A 56 20.70 -26.54 -0.60
N ASN A 57 20.95 -25.42 -1.29
CA ASN A 57 21.94 -24.42 -0.89
C ASN A 57 21.55 -23.62 0.36
N ILE A 58 20.26 -23.53 0.69
CA ILE A 58 19.76 -22.80 1.88
C ILE A 58 19.32 -23.74 3.02
N ARG A 59 19.51 -25.06 2.87
CA ARG A 59 19.13 -26.05 3.89
C ARG A 59 19.96 -25.94 5.16
N LYS A 60 21.26 -25.66 5.07
CA LYS A 60 22.09 -25.41 6.26
C LYS A 60 21.93 -23.96 6.71
N ALA A 61 21.75 -23.76 8.01
CA ALA A 61 21.61 -22.43 8.61
C ALA A 61 22.82 -21.52 8.30
N GLU A 62 24.04 -22.07 8.37
CA GLU A 62 25.28 -21.33 8.07
C GLU A 62 25.30 -20.76 6.64
N HIS A 63 24.89 -21.57 5.65
CA HIS A 63 24.82 -21.13 4.26
C HIS A 63 23.72 -20.09 4.05
N PHE A 64 22.57 -20.25 4.72
CA PHE A 64 21.49 -19.27 4.68
C PHE A 64 21.93 -17.90 5.23
N VAL A 65 22.62 -17.88 6.38
CA VAL A 65 23.16 -16.63 6.94
C VAL A 65 24.20 -16.00 6.01
N ALA A 66 25.05 -16.80 5.35
CA ALA A 66 26.00 -16.31 4.35
C ALA A 66 25.31 -15.71 3.11
N VAL A 67 24.21 -16.30 2.65
CA VAL A 67 23.38 -15.74 1.57
C VAL A 67 22.75 -14.41 2.00
N LEU A 68 22.15 -14.34 3.20
CA LEU A 68 21.57 -13.11 3.72
C LEU A 68 22.61 -11.99 3.88
N ARG A 69 23.83 -12.30 4.34
CA ARG A 69 24.92 -11.32 4.41
C ARG A 69 25.28 -10.76 3.03
N ARG A 70 25.40 -11.62 2.01
CA ARG A 70 25.64 -11.18 0.63
C ARG A 70 24.50 -10.32 0.09
N PHE A 71 23.25 -10.70 0.37
CA PHE A 71 22.08 -9.94 -0.05
C PHE A 71 22.02 -8.55 0.60
N VAL A 72 22.25 -8.47 1.91
CA VAL A 72 22.31 -7.17 2.63
C VAL A 72 23.45 -6.30 2.10
N GLN A 73 24.61 -6.89 1.80
CA GLN A 73 25.72 -6.13 1.21
C GLN A 73 25.35 -5.58 -0.18
N TYR A 74 24.67 -6.38 -1.00
CA TYR A 74 24.15 -5.93 -2.29
C TYR A 74 23.15 -4.77 -2.13
N LEU A 75 22.20 -4.87 -1.19
CA LEU A 75 21.25 -3.77 -0.91
C LEU A 75 21.97 -2.50 -0.46
N LYS A 76 22.97 -2.61 0.41
CA LYS A 76 23.80 -1.47 0.84
C LYS A 76 24.50 -0.79 -0.34
N ASN A 77 25.08 -1.58 -1.25
CA ASN A 77 25.73 -1.03 -2.44
C ASN A 77 24.71 -0.34 -3.37
N ARG A 78 23.49 -0.90 -3.50
CA ARG A 78 22.42 -0.28 -4.31
C ARG A 78 21.84 1.00 -3.69
N LEU A 79 21.87 1.14 -2.37
CA LEU A 79 21.44 2.35 -1.67
C LEU A 79 22.43 3.53 -1.80
N GLN A 80 23.65 3.29 -2.29
CA GLN A 80 24.69 4.33 -2.45
C GLN A 80 24.59 5.10 -3.79
N THR A 81 23.53 4.90 -4.57
CA THR A 81 23.29 5.63 -5.83
C THR A 81 23.01 7.11 -5.57
N GLU A 82 23.44 8.02 -6.44
CA GLU A 82 23.15 9.46 -6.29
C GLU A 82 21.86 9.88 -7.00
N ASN A 83 21.39 9.10 -7.98
CA ASN A 83 20.19 9.41 -8.74
C ASN A 83 19.02 8.53 -8.32
N VAL A 84 17.80 9.02 -8.55
CA VAL A 84 16.57 8.26 -8.33
C VAL A 84 16.47 7.18 -9.41
N GLU A 85 16.41 5.92 -8.98
CA GLU A 85 16.30 4.77 -9.87
C GLU A 85 14.94 4.10 -9.71
N THR A 86 14.29 3.78 -10.84
CA THR A 86 13.05 2.99 -10.88
C THR A 86 13.30 1.72 -11.67
N GLU A 87 13.13 0.57 -11.04
CA GLU A 87 13.42 -0.73 -11.63
C GLU A 87 12.27 -1.72 -11.45
N GLY A 88 12.08 -2.58 -12.44
CA GLY A 88 11.19 -3.74 -12.31
C GLY A 88 11.87 -4.88 -11.53
N PRO A 89 11.09 -5.77 -10.89
CA PRO A 89 11.62 -6.88 -10.10
C PRO A 89 12.48 -7.84 -10.93
N VAL A 90 12.16 -8.06 -12.22
CA VAL A 90 12.96 -8.94 -13.10
C VAL A 90 14.38 -8.42 -13.29
N ASN A 91 14.53 -7.13 -13.62
CA ASN A 91 15.84 -6.51 -13.80
C ASN A 91 16.64 -6.53 -12.50
N PHE A 92 15.96 -6.29 -11.38
CA PHE A 92 16.57 -6.35 -10.06
C PHE A 92 17.08 -7.76 -9.73
N VAL A 93 16.31 -8.81 -9.99
CA VAL A 93 16.73 -10.20 -9.77
C VAL A 93 17.94 -10.57 -10.65
N VAL A 94 17.97 -10.11 -11.91
CA VAL A 94 19.12 -10.31 -12.79
C VAL A 94 20.37 -9.60 -12.25
N SER A 95 20.23 -8.39 -11.73
CA SER A 95 21.32 -7.65 -11.08
C SER A 95 21.81 -8.32 -9.78
N VAL A 96 20.89 -8.87 -8.99
CA VAL A 96 21.23 -9.66 -7.79
C VAL A 96 22.03 -10.92 -8.17
N TYR A 97 21.63 -11.61 -9.24
CA TYR A 97 22.34 -12.80 -9.71
C TYR A 97 23.76 -12.44 -10.19
N SER A 98 23.90 -11.36 -10.97
CA SER A 98 25.21 -10.97 -11.52
C SER A 98 26.19 -10.44 -10.47
N GLN A 99 25.72 -9.70 -9.47
CA GLN A 99 26.59 -9.08 -8.46
C GLN A 99 26.78 -9.93 -7.20
N ALA A 100 25.74 -10.64 -6.74
CA ALA A 100 25.77 -11.39 -5.48
C ALA A 100 25.77 -12.92 -5.67
N GLY A 101 25.52 -13.41 -6.89
CA GLY A 101 25.43 -14.85 -7.20
C GLY A 101 24.29 -15.52 -6.44
N ILE A 102 23.16 -14.83 -6.27
CA ILE A 102 21.98 -15.35 -5.57
C ILE A 102 20.88 -15.64 -6.61
N ASP A 103 20.41 -16.88 -6.64
CA ASP A 103 19.36 -17.30 -7.56
C ASP A 103 17.98 -16.76 -7.15
N GLN A 104 17.12 -16.49 -8.13
CA GLN A 104 15.72 -16.09 -7.89
C GLN A 104 14.98 -17.07 -6.97
N LYS A 105 15.20 -18.37 -7.16
CA LYS A 105 14.58 -19.42 -6.33
C LYS A 105 15.03 -19.34 -4.87
N MET A 106 16.25 -18.91 -4.58
CA MET A 106 16.69 -18.72 -3.19
C MET A 106 15.94 -17.57 -2.53
N LEU A 107 15.73 -16.47 -3.26
CA LEU A 107 15.00 -15.29 -2.76
C LEU A 107 13.54 -15.65 -2.39
N LYS A 108 12.87 -16.51 -3.16
CA LYS A 108 11.49 -16.95 -2.91
C LYS A 108 11.28 -17.60 -1.54
N PHE A 109 12.27 -18.36 -1.04
CA PHE A 109 12.15 -19.11 0.22
C PHE A 109 12.79 -18.40 1.42
N CYS A 110 13.22 -17.14 1.27
CA CYS A 110 13.91 -16.42 2.35
C CYS A 110 13.03 -16.26 3.60
N TYR A 111 11.75 -15.90 3.42
CA TYR A 111 10.79 -15.78 4.52
C TYR A 111 10.58 -17.10 5.25
N ASP A 112 10.18 -18.15 4.53
CA ASP A 112 9.90 -19.47 5.11
C ASP A 112 11.12 -20.05 5.82
N ARG A 113 12.33 -19.87 5.25
CA ARG A 113 13.56 -20.37 5.87
C ARG A 113 13.89 -19.65 7.16
N LEU A 114 13.74 -18.32 7.20
CA LEU A 114 13.94 -17.55 8.43
C LEU A 114 12.94 -17.98 9.51
N HIS A 115 11.68 -18.11 9.14
CA HIS A 115 10.63 -18.53 10.06
C HIS A 115 10.88 -19.93 10.63
N SER A 116 11.22 -20.90 9.77
CA SER A 116 11.61 -22.26 10.18
C SER A 116 12.79 -22.27 11.15
N LEU A 117 13.79 -21.41 10.92
CA LEU A 117 14.94 -21.27 11.81
C LEU A 117 14.57 -20.66 13.16
N MET A 118 13.73 -19.62 13.17
CA MET A 118 13.26 -19.00 14.42
C MET A 118 12.47 -20.00 15.29
N LEU A 119 11.61 -20.81 14.66
CA LEU A 119 10.89 -21.89 15.34
C LEU A 119 11.83 -22.98 15.85
N THR A 120 12.81 -23.40 15.04
CA THR A 120 13.77 -24.47 15.42
C THR A 120 14.69 -24.05 16.56
N LEU A 121 15.06 -22.77 16.61
CA LEU A 121 15.92 -22.19 17.64
C LEU A 121 15.13 -21.68 18.86
N GLU A 122 13.80 -21.83 18.87
CA GLU A 122 12.93 -21.41 19.98
C GLU A 122 13.18 -19.96 20.44
N ILE A 123 13.42 -19.05 19.48
CA ILE A 123 13.74 -17.65 19.77
C ILE A 123 12.48 -16.95 20.27
N THR A 124 12.51 -16.44 21.51
CA THR A 124 11.40 -15.71 22.13
C THR A 124 11.36 -14.23 21.74
N ASP A 125 12.52 -13.64 21.43
CA ASP A 125 12.65 -12.19 21.23
C ASP A 125 12.42 -11.82 19.76
N THR A 126 11.15 -11.75 19.33
CA THR A 126 10.80 -11.45 17.92
C THR A 126 11.16 -10.03 17.49
N ASP A 127 11.22 -9.08 18.42
CA ASP A 127 11.38 -7.65 18.13
C ASP A 127 12.77 -7.33 17.55
N GLU A 128 13.83 -8.01 18.02
CA GLU A 128 15.19 -7.81 17.50
C GLU A 128 15.35 -8.29 16.06
N PHE A 129 14.55 -9.28 15.65
CA PHE A 129 14.61 -9.88 14.31
C PHE A 129 13.70 -9.21 13.30
N LEU A 130 12.89 -8.23 13.70
CA LEU A 130 11.96 -7.52 12.82
C LEU A 130 12.66 -6.95 11.57
N HIS A 131 13.87 -6.41 11.73
CA HIS A 131 14.63 -5.84 10.62
C HIS A 131 15.07 -6.90 9.61
N ILE A 132 15.48 -8.08 10.08
CA ILE A 132 15.88 -9.20 9.23
C ILE A 132 14.64 -9.78 8.54
N GLN A 133 13.52 -9.87 9.26
CA GLN A 133 12.25 -10.28 8.69
C GLN A 133 11.83 -9.36 7.55
N LYS A 134 11.90 -8.03 7.72
CA LYS A 134 11.63 -7.06 6.63
C LYS A 134 12.50 -7.29 5.38
N VAL A 135 13.79 -7.60 5.56
CA VAL A 135 14.68 -7.91 4.44
C VAL A 135 14.30 -9.22 3.75
N CYS A 136 13.93 -10.25 4.53
CA CYS A 136 13.44 -11.51 4.00
C CYS A 136 12.09 -11.38 3.29
N ASP A 137 11.18 -10.56 3.81
CA ASP A 137 9.89 -10.24 3.18
C ASP A 137 10.12 -9.56 1.83
N PHE A 138 11.00 -8.54 1.80
CA PHE A 138 11.39 -7.86 0.57
C PHE A 138 12.00 -8.84 -0.45
N ALA A 139 12.96 -9.69 -0.03
CA ALA A 139 13.57 -10.69 -0.90
C ALA A 139 12.54 -11.67 -1.48
N THR A 140 11.61 -12.13 -0.65
CA THR A 140 10.58 -13.09 -1.01
C THR A 140 9.59 -12.49 -2.00
N LEU A 141 9.14 -11.25 -1.78
CA LEU A 141 8.25 -10.54 -2.70
C LEU A 141 8.91 -10.30 -4.07
N VAL A 142 10.16 -9.86 -4.10
CA VAL A 142 10.91 -9.60 -5.33
C VAL A 142 11.21 -10.91 -6.09
N GLY A 143 11.53 -11.99 -5.38
CA GLY A 143 11.75 -13.30 -5.99
C GLY A 143 10.46 -13.93 -6.54
N THR A 144 9.32 -13.64 -5.91
CA THR A 144 8.00 -14.19 -6.22
C THR A 144 7.33 -13.47 -7.38
N TYR A 145 7.22 -12.15 -7.29
CA TYR A 145 6.43 -11.36 -8.21
C TYR A 145 7.30 -10.80 -9.33
N THR A 146 7.07 -11.29 -10.55
CA THR A 146 7.74 -10.80 -11.76
C THR A 146 7.06 -9.58 -12.37
N SER A 147 5.78 -9.35 -12.06
CA SER A 147 4.96 -8.28 -12.62
C SER A 147 4.11 -7.62 -11.55
N GLY A 148 3.68 -6.37 -11.80
CA GLY A 148 2.79 -5.63 -10.90
C GLY A 148 3.49 -4.95 -9.72
N PHE A 149 4.81 -5.11 -9.59
CA PHE A 149 5.64 -4.43 -8.60
C PHE A 149 6.69 -3.54 -9.28
N SER A 150 7.07 -2.47 -8.60
CA SER A 150 8.19 -1.61 -8.98
C SER A 150 9.02 -1.28 -7.75
N ILE A 151 10.34 -1.33 -7.93
CA ILE A 151 11.32 -0.93 -6.94
C ILE A 151 11.72 0.52 -7.25
N ILE A 152 11.63 1.38 -6.25
CA ILE A 152 12.01 2.80 -6.35
C ILE A 152 13.10 3.05 -5.31
N ILE A 153 14.26 3.52 -5.77
CA ILE A 153 15.39 3.89 -4.91
C ILE A 153 15.51 5.42 -4.96
N GLU A 154 15.37 6.05 -3.80
CA GLU A 154 15.42 7.49 -3.62
C GLU A 154 16.61 7.81 -2.72
N PRO A 155 17.69 8.43 -3.23
CA PRO A 155 18.89 8.67 -2.43
C PRO A 155 18.84 9.92 -1.55
N TYR A 156 17.96 10.84 -1.93
CA TYR A 156 17.71 12.09 -1.24
C TYR A 156 16.21 12.28 -1.08
N ASP A 157 15.80 12.77 0.09
CA ASP A 157 14.47 13.35 0.23
C ASP A 157 14.38 14.61 -0.63
N GLN A 158 13.28 14.76 -1.35
CA GLN A 158 13.02 15.92 -2.21
C GLN A 158 13.04 17.24 -1.43
N ARG A 159 12.78 17.19 -0.12
CA ARG A 159 12.79 18.38 0.74
C ARG A 159 14.20 18.77 1.21
N MET A 160 15.15 17.84 1.19
CA MET A 160 16.53 18.05 1.65
C MET A 160 17.54 17.43 0.67
N PRO A 161 17.79 18.05 -0.49
CA PRO A 161 18.67 17.48 -1.52
C PRO A 161 20.14 17.37 -1.10
N HIS A 162 20.54 18.01 0.00
CA HIS A 162 21.94 18.07 0.45
C HIS A 162 22.30 17.00 1.50
N ILE A 163 21.32 16.35 2.12
CA ILE A 163 21.56 15.32 3.15
C ILE A 163 21.20 13.96 2.53
N PRO A 164 22.15 13.00 2.45
CA PRO A 164 21.86 11.68 1.92
C PRO A 164 20.94 10.93 2.88
N ASP A 165 19.75 10.56 2.40
CA ASP A 165 18.78 9.71 3.10
C ASP A 165 18.26 8.65 2.12
N PRO A 166 19.02 7.56 1.90
CA PRO A 166 18.69 6.59 0.88
C PRO A 166 17.56 5.67 1.33
N VAL A 167 16.42 5.76 0.65
CA VAL A 167 15.23 4.96 0.87
C VAL A 167 14.97 4.07 -0.33
N MET A 168 14.75 2.78 -0.09
CA MET A 168 14.34 1.82 -1.10
C MET A 168 12.92 1.33 -0.82
N GLN A 169 12.02 1.53 -1.76
CA GLN A 169 10.60 1.20 -1.64
C GLN A 169 10.20 0.15 -2.67
N LEU A 170 9.60 -0.95 -2.19
CA LEU A 170 8.91 -1.91 -3.04
C LEU A 170 7.43 -1.52 -3.12
N THR A 171 7.00 -1.07 -4.29
CA THR A 171 5.64 -0.58 -4.52
C THR A 171 4.83 -1.60 -5.31
N CYS A 172 3.67 -1.97 -4.78
CA CYS A 172 2.68 -2.77 -5.51
C CYS A 172 1.81 -1.83 -6.35
N LEU A 173 1.82 -2.04 -7.66
CA LEU A 173 1.07 -1.26 -8.64
C LEU A 173 -0.24 -1.96 -9.04
N ASP A 174 -0.29 -3.29 -8.93
CA ASP A 174 -1.44 -4.12 -9.28
C ASP A 174 -2.27 -4.52 -8.05
N ALA A 175 -3.48 -3.96 -7.94
CA ALA A 175 -4.40 -4.30 -6.87
C ALA A 175 -5.06 -5.68 -7.05
N SER A 176 -5.05 -6.24 -8.28
CA SER A 176 -5.68 -7.53 -8.56
C SER A 176 -4.99 -8.70 -7.83
N LEU A 177 -3.68 -8.58 -7.59
CA LEU A 177 -2.89 -9.60 -6.89
C LEU A 177 -3.38 -9.88 -5.48
N ALA A 178 -3.83 -8.84 -4.76
CA ALA A 178 -4.31 -8.96 -3.39
C ALA A 178 -5.71 -9.58 -3.30
N ILE A 179 -6.60 -9.29 -4.28
CA ILE A 179 -7.98 -9.79 -4.26
C ILE A 179 -8.12 -11.16 -4.93
N LYS A 180 -7.16 -11.55 -5.79
CA LYS A 180 -7.20 -12.82 -6.52
C LYS A 180 -7.45 -14.06 -5.65
N PRO A 181 -6.77 -14.25 -4.50
CA PRO A 181 -7.06 -15.39 -3.62
C PRO A 181 -8.49 -15.42 -3.09
N VAL A 182 -9.15 -14.25 -2.93
CA VAL A 182 -10.55 -14.16 -2.50
C VAL A 182 -11.47 -14.68 -3.60
N PHE A 183 -11.22 -14.30 -4.86
CA PHE A 183 -12.00 -14.80 -6.00
C PHE A 183 -11.78 -16.29 -6.27
N ASP A 184 -10.58 -16.80 -6.03
CA ASP A 184 -10.27 -18.22 -6.22
C ASP A 184 -10.85 -19.11 -5.09
N ARG A 185 -10.91 -18.59 -3.85
CA ARG A 185 -11.40 -19.34 -2.68
C ARG A 185 -12.92 -19.36 -2.57
N PHE A 186 -13.60 -18.28 -2.93
CA PHE A 186 -15.05 -18.14 -2.73
C PHE A 186 -15.81 -18.22 -4.05
N GLN A 187 -16.83 -19.07 -4.10
CA GLN A 187 -17.66 -19.26 -5.30
C GLN A 187 -18.40 -17.97 -5.73
N SER A 188 -18.89 -17.19 -4.77
CA SER A 188 -19.64 -15.96 -5.03
C SER A 188 -19.17 -14.84 -4.11
N VAL A 189 -18.63 -13.77 -4.70
CA VAL A 189 -18.21 -12.56 -4.00
C VAL A 189 -19.13 -11.41 -4.42
N ILE A 190 -19.81 -10.80 -3.45
CA ILE A 190 -20.71 -9.67 -3.68
C ILE A 190 -20.03 -8.40 -3.18
N ILE A 191 -19.74 -7.48 -4.09
CA ILE A 191 -19.18 -6.17 -3.76
C ILE A 191 -20.32 -5.14 -3.71
N THR A 192 -20.65 -4.67 -2.51
CA THR A 192 -21.68 -3.65 -2.29
C THR A 192 -21.05 -2.37 -1.75
N SER A 193 -21.32 -1.24 -2.40
CA SER A 193 -21.10 0.07 -1.80
C SER A 193 -22.06 1.08 -2.40
N GLY A 194 -22.50 2.05 -1.58
CA GLY A 194 -23.41 3.10 -1.99
C GLY A 194 -22.76 4.20 -2.85
N THR A 195 -21.44 4.18 -2.99
CA THR A 195 -20.65 5.23 -3.67
C THR A 195 -19.74 4.69 -4.77
N LEU A 196 -19.99 3.46 -5.24
CA LEU A 196 -19.28 2.88 -6.39
C LEU A 196 -19.70 3.58 -7.68
N SER A 197 -18.99 4.65 -8.05
CA SER A 197 -19.22 5.38 -9.29
C SER A 197 -17.90 5.87 -9.87
N PRO A 198 -17.64 5.63 -11.17
CA PRO A 198 -18.30 4.68 -12.08
C PRO A 198 -18.06 3.20 -11.71
N ILE A 199 -19.09 2.36 -11.84
CA ILE A 199 -19.01 0.93 -11.53
C ILE A 199 -18.14 0.14 -12.53
N ASP A 200 -17.96 0.66 -13.75
CA ASP A 200 -17.28 -0.03 -14.85
C ASP A 200 -15.75 -0.08 -14.70
N LEU A 201 -15.16 0.78 -13.86
CA LEU A 201 -13.71 0.82 -13.67
C LEU A 201 -13.21 -0.28 -12.72
N TYR A 202 -14.04 -0.71 -11.76
CA TYR A 202 -13.66 -1.72 -10.77
C TYR A 202 -13.32 -3.09 -11.39
N PRO A 203 -14.12 -3.64 -12.33
CA PRO A 203 -13.77 -4.86 -13.06
C PRO A 203 -12.40 -4.80 -13.73
N ARG A 204 -12.06 -3.64 -14.32
CA ARG A 204 -10.77 -3.43 -14.99
C ARG A 204 -9.62 -3.34 -14.00
N LEU A 205 -9.78 -2.58 -12.91
CA LEU A 205 -8.73 -2.38 -11.91
C LEU A 205 -8.41 -3.63 -11.10
N LEU A 206 -9.42 -4.42 -10.77
CA LEU A 206 -9.30 -5.63 -9.95
C LEU A 206 -9.25 -6.91 -10.78
N ASN A 207 -9.26 -6.78 -12.11
CA ASN A 207 -9.18 -7.87 -13.09
C ASN A 207 -10.19 -9.01 -12.83
N PHE A 208 -11.47 -8.66 -12.71
CA PHE A 208 -12.56 -9.64 -12.56
C PHE A 208 -13.72 -9.32 -13.50
N ASN A 209 -14.49 -10.35 -13.87
CA ASN A 209 -15.67 -10.22 -14.72
C ASN A 209 -16.94 -10.41 -13.87
N PRO A 210 -17.66 -9.33 -13.50
CA PRO A 210 -18.92 -9.46 -12.78
C PRO A 210 -20.00 -10.07 -13.68
N VAL A 211 -20.75 -11.03 -13.14
CA VAL A 211 -21.97 -11.54 -13.80
C VAL A 211 -23.08 -10.49 -13.78
N ILE A 212 -23.17 -9.74 -12.68
CA ILE A 212 -24.19 -8.72 -12.45
C ILE A 212 -23.50 -7.43 -12.05
N SER A 213 -23.71 -6.38 -12.84
CA SER A 213 -23.39 -5.00 -12.49
C SER A 213 -24.68 -4.20 -12.50
N ARG A 214 -25.11 -3.71 -11.33
CA ARG A 214 -26.37 -2.98 -11.16
C ARG A 214 -26.14 -1.77 -10.27
N SER A 215 -26.65 -0.62 -10.71
CA SER A 215 -26.80 0.58 -9.89
C SER A 215 -28.27 0.76 -9.57
N PHE A 216 -28.59 0.85 -8.28
CA PHE A 216 -29.94 1.09 -7.81
C PHE A 216 -30.13 2.59 -7.57
N LYS A 217 -31.09 3.20 -8.27
CA LYS A 217 -31.47 4.59 -7.99
C LYS A 217 -32.23 4.65 -6.67
N MET A 218 -31.91 5.64 -5.86
CA MET A 218 -32.63 5.88 -4.61
C MET A 218 -34.08 6.31 -4.93
N SER A 219 -35.05 5.54 -4.47
CA SER A 219 -36.48 5.87 -4.57
C SER A 219 -36.86 6.75 -3.38
N LEU A 220 -36.96 8.06 -3.61
CA LEU A 220 -37.43 9.04 -2.62
C LEU A 220 -38.84 9.51 -2.98
N THR A 221 -39.67 9.74 -1.98
CA THR A 221 -41.01 10.35 -2.14
C THR A 221 -40.95 11.87 -2.27
N ARG A 222 -39.81 12.47 -1.94
CA ARG A 222 -39.52 13.91 -1.96
C ARG A 222 -38.05 14.13 -2.33
N ASP A 223 -37.71 15.32 -2.80
CA ASP A 223 -36.33 15.70 -3.09
C ASP A 223 -35.56 15.98 -1.80
N CYS A 224 -34.98 14.93 -1.20
CA CYS A 224 -34.16 15.04 0.00
C CYS A 224 -32.76 15.63 -0.26
N ILE A 225 -32.31 15.66 -1.52
CA ILE A 225 -30.95 16.07 -1.89
C ILE A 225 -31.03 17.18 -2.91
N CYS A 226 -30.36 18.30 -2.63
CA CYS A 226 -30.13 19.35 -3.61
C CYS A 226 -28.62 19.45 -3.88
N PRO A 227 -28.10 18.81 -4.94
CA PRO A 227 -26.73 19.03 -5.39
C PRO A 227 -26.64 20.31 -6.20
N MET A 228 -25.72 21.20 -5.82
CA MET A 228 -25.46 22.47 -6.49
C MET A 228 -23.97 22.56 -6.82
N VAL A 229 -23.64 22.91 -8.06
CA VAL A 229 -22.25 23.13 -8.49
C VAL A 229 -22.03 24.63 -8.60
N LEU A 230 -21.12 25.16 -7.77
CA LEU A 230 -20.73 26.57 -7.78
C LEU A 230 -19.48 26.76 -8.63
N THR A 231 -19.67 27.32 -9.82
CA THR A 231 -18.58 27.53 -10.79
C THR A 231 -17.93 28.91 -10.70
N ARG A 232 -18.64 29.91 -10.15
CA ARG A 232 -18.22 31.32 -10.09
C ARG A 232 -18.61 31.96 -8.76
N GLY A 233 -17.77 32.87 -8.28
CA GLY A 233 -18.05 33.68 -7.09
C GLY A 233 -18.97 34.87 -7.38
N SER A 234 -19.29 35.64 -6.35
CA SER A 234 -20.05 36.90 -6.47
C SER A 234 -19.41 37.87 -7.47
N ASP A 235 -18.09 37.80 -7.58
CA ASP A 235 -17.27 38.71 -8.38
C ASP A 235 -17.10 38.19 -9.82
N GLN A 236 -17.86 37.17 -10.23
CA GLN A 236 -17.77 36.47 -11.53
C GLN A 236 -16.44 35.76 -11.81
N LEU A 237 -15.48 35.82 -10.88
CA LEU A 237 -14.25 35.06 -10.95
C LEU A 237 -14.52 33.56 -10.81
N PRO A 238 -13.82 32.70 -11.58
CA PRO A 238 -13.97 31.26 -11.47
C PRO A 238 -13.48 30.78 -10.10
N VAL A 239 -14.33 30.03 -9.40
CA VAL A 239 -13.96 29.37 -8.15
C VAL A 239 -13.33 28.03 -8.52
N SER A 240 -12.06 27.82 -8.16
CA SER A 240 -11.33 26.60 -8.52
C SER A 240 -10.19 26.35 -7.53
N THR A 241 -9.97 25.08 -7.17
CA THR A 241 -8.84 24.66 -6.32
C THR A 241 -7.61 24.22 -7.13
N LYS A 242 -7.49 24.57 -8.41
CA LYS A 242 -6.24 24.34 -9.18
C LYS A 242 -5.02 24.92 -8.46
N PHE A 243 -3.90 24.19 -8.46
CA PHE A 243 -2.66 24.56 -7.76
C PHE A 243 -2.23 26.01 -7.99
N ASP A 244 -2.23 26.46 -9.24
CA ASP A 244 -1.83 27.82 -9.63
C ASP A 244 -2.76 28.92 -9.07
N MET A 245 -4.04 28.59 -8.86
CA MET A 245 -5.08 29.53 -8.42
C MET A 245 -5.26 29.53 -6.89
N ARG A 246 -4.65 28.59 -6.15
CA ARG A 246 -4.80 28.49 -4.68
C ARG A 246 -4.17 29.66 -3.93
N GLY A 247 -3.10 30.22 -4.48
CA GLY A 247 -2.40 31.37 -3.90
C GLY A 247 -3.09 32.71 -4.14
N ASP A 248 -4.13 32.75 -4.99
CA ASP A 248 -4.83 33.99 -5.31
C ASP A 248 -5.77 34.37 -4.15
N PRO A 249 -5.55 35.53 -3.50
CA PRO A 249 -6.42 36.00 -2.42
C PRO A 249 -7.87 36.21 -2.88
N GLY A 250 -8.12 36.45 -4.17
CA GLY A 250 -9.47 36.57 -4.72
C GLY A 250 -10.26 35.26 -4.61
N VAL A 251 -9.63 34.12 -4.84
CA VAL A 251 -10.25 32.80 -4.72
C VAL A 251 -10.56 32.47 -3.26
N VAL A 252 -9.62 32.74 -2.36
CA VAL A 252 -9.80 32.55 -0.91
C VAL A 252 -10.95 33.41 -0.37
N ARG A 253 -11.03 34.68 -0.80
CA ARG A 253 -12.11 35.58 -0.44
C ARG A 253 -13.47 35.08 -0.91
N ASN A 254 -13.55 34.54 -2.13
CA ASN A 254 -14.79 33.96 -2.67
C ASN A 254 -15.26 32.74 -1.86
N TYR A 255 -14.35 31.84 -1.47
CA TYR A 255 -14.71 30.72 -0.58
C TYR A 255 -15.16 31.19 0.81
N GLY A 256 -14.46 32.17 1.40
CA GLY A 256 -14.83 32.76 2.68
C GLY A 256 -16.21 33.41 2.64
N ARG A 257 -16.51 34.14 1.56
CA ARG A 257 -17.83 34.75 1.34
C ARG A 257 -18.93 33.71 1.16
N LEU A 258 -18.68 32.67 0.36
CA LEU A 258 -19.62 31.56 0.19
C LEU A 258 -19.97 30.92 1.54
N LEU A 259 -18.96 30.62 2.36
CA LEU A 259 -19.19 30.04 3.68
C LEU A 259 -19.98 30.98 4.58
N LEU A 260 -19.67 32.28 4.57
CA LEU A 260 -20.40 33.26 5.37
C LEU A 260 -21.88 33.31 4.97
N GLU A 261 -22.16 33.40 3.67
CA GLU A 261 -23.53 33.43 3.14
C GLU A 261 -24.29 32.13 3.47
N MET A 262 -23.63 30.97 3.36
CA MET A 262 -24.25 29.68 3.70
C MET A 262 -24.51 29.55 5.20
N VAL A 263 -23.59 29.95 6.07
CA VAL A 263 -23.77 29.93 7.53
C VAL A 263 -24.94 30.82 7.95
N THR A 264 -25.14 31.96 7.27
CA THR A 264 -26.31 32.81 7.55
C THR A 264 -27.63 32.21 7.08
N ALA A 265 -27.62 31.38 6.03
CA ALA A 265 -28.82 30.79 5.44
C ALA A 265 -29.22 29.44 6.05
N VAL A 266 -28.26 28.64 6.53
CA VAL A 266 -28.50 27.25 6.99
C VAL A 266 -28.50 27.19 8.54
N PRO A 267 -29.63 26.82 9.18
CA PRO A 267 -29.79 26.88 10.63
C PRO A 267 -29.12 25.73 11.42
N ASP A 268 -28.93 24.55 10.81
CA ASP A 268 -28.61 23.30 11.54
C ASP A 268 -27.16 22.80 11.36
N GLY A 269 -26.27 23.67 10.89
CA GLY A 269 -24.83 23.40 10.76
C GLY A 269 -24.39 22.98 9.36
N ILE A 270 -23.13 23.29 9.05
CA ILE A 270 -22.52 23.05 7.73
C ILE A 270 -21.29 22.17 7.90
N VAL A 271 -21.16 21.17 7.03
CA VAL A 271 -19.96 20.34 6.93
C VAL A 271 -19.23 20.74 5.65
N CYS A 272 -18.06 21.37 5.80
CA CYS A 272 -17.23 21.76 4.66
C CYS A 272 -16.07 20.76 4.49
N PHE A 273 -15.99 20.16 3.29
CA PHE A 273 -14.89 19.30 2.90
C PHE A 273 -13.97 20.08 1.97
N PHE A 274 -12.76 20.37 2.42
CA PHE A 274 -11.72 20.92 1.57
C PHE A 274 -10.85 19.79 1.00
N GLU A 275 -10.46 19.91 -0.28
CA GLU A 275 -9.20 19.32 -0.73
C GLU A 275 -8.12 19.88 0.18
N VAL A 276 -7.49 18.99 0.95
CA VAL A 276 -6.90 19.29 2.25
C VAL A 276 -6.13 20.62 2.26
N MET A 277 -6.78 21.64 2.82
CA MET A 277 -6.17 22.79 3.46
C MET A 277 -5.93 22.42 4.93
N GLN A 278 -4.68 22.51 5.38
CA GLN A 278 -4.11 22.89 6.69
C GLN A 278 -4.81 22.58 8.05
N HIS A 279 -6.07 22.12 8.16
CA HIS A 279 -6.83 22.05 9.42
C HIS A 279 -7.40 20.67 9.80
N LYS A 280 -7.07 19.60 9.08
CA LYS A 280 -7.11 18.24 9.68
C LYS A 280 -5.87 18.07 10.57
N LEU A 281 -5.81 17.02 11.40
CA LEU A 281 -4.53 16.56 11.92
C LEU A 281 -3.70 16.13 10.70
N VAL A 282 -2.90 17.08 10.25
CA VAL A 282 -2.00 16.95 9.14
C VAL A 282 -0.73 16.38 9.76
N PHE A 283 -0.54 15.09 9.53
CA PHE A 283 0.73 14.45 9.83
C PHE A 283 1.59 14.65 8.59
N ILE A 284 2.37 15.72 8.63
CA ILE A 284 3.44 15.93 7.67
C ILE A 284 4.59 15.05 8.15
N GLU A 285 5.13 14.25 7.24
CA GLU A 285 6.43 13.62 7.43
C GLU A 285 7.46 14.73 7.71
N THR A 286 8.01 14.79 8.92
CA THR A 286 8.96 15.83 9.32
C THR A 286 10.40 15.29 9.28
N GLN A 287 11.38 16.19 9.38
CA GLN A 287 12.80 15.86 9.28
C GLN A 287 13.32 15.02 10.47
N ASP A 288 12.56 14.93 11.57
CA ASP A 288 12.92 14.18 12.77
C ASP A 288 12.28 12.77 12.75
N VAL A 289 13.12 11.74 12.93
CA VAL A 289 12.71 10.33 12.93
C VAL A 289 11.72 10.05 14.06
N VAL A 290 11.89 10.70 15.22
CA VAL A 290 11.02 10.52 16.39
C VAL A 290 9.66 11.15 16.15
N GLU A 291 9.64 12.35 15.57
CA GLU A 291 8.41 13.07 15.24
C GLU A 291 7.65 12.40 14.10
N THR A 292 8.35 11.85 13.11
CA THR A 292 7.74 11.08 12.01
C THR A 292 7.17 9.74 12.48
N THR A 293 7.84 9.02 13.38
CA THR A 293 7.27 7.80 13.98
C THR A 293 6.05 8.13 14.83
N LEU A 294 6.08 9.21 15.62
CA LEU A 294 4.93 9.72 16.36
C LEU A 294 3.79 10.17 15.43
N ALA A 295 4.10 10.84 14.33
CA ALA A 295 3.13 11.30 13.34
C ALA A 295 2.44 10.11 12.64
N LEU A 296 3.18 9.04 12.38
CA LEU A 296 2.67 7.80 11.77
C LEU A 296 1.82 6.98 12.74
N ASP A 297 2.21 6.92 14.02
CA ASP A 297 1.44 6.27 15.08
C ASP A 297 0.15 7.05 15.39
N ASN A 298 0.23 8.38 15.44
CA ASN A 298 -0.93 9.25 15.65
C ASN A 298 -1.84 9.30 14.43
N TYR A 299 -1.30 9.14 13.21
CA TYR A 299 -2.10 8.94 11.99
C TYR A 299 -2.94 7.66 12.09
N ARG A 300 -2.34 6.53 12.51
CA ARG A 300 -3.06 5.26 12.73
C ARG A 300 -4.14 5.39 13.80
N ARG A 301 -3.81 5.99 14.95
CA ARG A 301 -4.79 6.24 16.01
C ARG A 301 -5.91 7.20 15.59
N ALA A 302 -5.61 8.22 14.79
CA ALA A 302 -6.63 9.14 14.28
C ALA A 302 -7.58 8.46 13.27
N TYR A 303 -7.10 7.44 12.57
CA TYR A 303 -7.92 6.57 11.73
C TYR A 303 -8.80 5.65 12.58
N ASP A 304 -8.23 4.99 13.60
CA ASP A 304 -8.95 4.07 14.50
C ASP A 304 -10.03 4.79 15.34
N CYS A 305 -9.80 6.06 15.69
CA CYS A 305 -10.76 6.89 16.42
C CYS A 305 -11.83 7.56 15.53
N GLY A 306 -11.88 7.26 14.23
CA GLY A 306 -12.89 7.78 13.29
C GLY A 306 -12.77 9.28 12.96
N ARG A 307 -11.72 9.96 13.44
CA ARG A 307 -11.44 11.37 13.14
C ARG A 307 -10.92 11.57 11.72
N GLY A 308 -10.22 10.57 11.19
CA GLY A 308 -9.58 10.61 9.88
C GLY A 308 -8.38 11.56 9.88
N ALA A 309 -7.28 11.13 9.27
CA ALA A 309 -6.06 11.92 9.17
C ALA A 309 -5.52 11.89 7.75
N VAL A 310 -4.62 12.83 7.44
CA VAL A 310 -4.01 12.98 6.11
C VAL A 310 -2.50 12.97 6.29
N PHE A 311 -1.84 12.09 5.54
CA PHE A 311 -0.38 11.96 5.51
C PHE A 311 0.12 12.39 4.13
N PHE A 312 0.95 13.44 4.07
CA PHE A 312 1.47 13.99 2.81
C PHE A 312 2.90 13.51 2.55
N SER A 313 3.06 12.66 1.53
CA SER A 313 4.35 12.27 0.95
C SER A 313 4.41 12.62 -0.54
N VAL A 314 5.61 12.85 -1.09
CA VAL A 314 5.73 13.17 -2.52
C VAL A 314 5.60 11.90 -3.36
N ALA A 315 4.54 11.81 -4.16
CA ALA A 315 4.12 10.53 -4.73
C ALA A 315 4.79 10.20 -6.09
N ARG A 316 6.10 9.90 -6.08
CA ARG A 316 6.77 9.20 -7.21
C ARG A 316 6.09 7.84 -7.51
N ILE A 317 5.51 7.25 -6.48
CA ILE A 317 4.65 6.06 -6.53
C ILE A 317 3.43 6.25 -7.44
N LEU A 318 2.80 7.44 -7.42
CA LEU A 318 1.62 7.71 -8.24
C LEU A 318 1.98 7.68 -9.73
N THR A 319 3.11 8.28 -10.10
CA THR A 319 3.60 8.26 -11.49
C THR A 319 3.89 6.83 -11.97
N ALA A 320 4.57 6.03 -11.14
CA ALA A 320 4.82 4.62 -11.44
C ALA A 320 3.52 3.83 -11.63
N ARG A 321 2.52 4.06 -10.76
CA ARG A 321 1.20 3.43 -10.84
C ARG A 321 0.42 3.87 -12.08
N LEU A 322 0.40 5.17 -12.39
CA LEU A 322 -0.27 5.70 -13.58
C LEU A 322 0.30 5.10 -14.86
N LYS A 323 1.63 5.01 -14.96
CA LYS A 323 2.31 4.33 -16.07
C LYS A 323 1.88 2.86 -16.18
N TYR A 324 1.88 2.14 -15.06
CA TYR A 324 1.47 0.74 -15.03
C TYR A 324 0.00 0.52 -15.45
N LEU A 325 -0.91 1.39 -14.98
CA LEU A 325 -2.33 1.34 -15.34
C LEU A 325 -2.57 1.63 -16.82
N LYS A 326 -1.80 2.55 -17.39
CA LYS A 326 -1.85 2.88 -18.81
C LYS A 326 -1.35 1.73 -19.67
N ASP A 327 -0.21 1.15 -19.32
CA ASP A 327 0.45 0.12 -20.13
C ASP A 327 -0.28 -1.24 -20.02
N THR A 328 -0.77 -1.59 -18.82
CA THR A 328 -1.36 -2.93 -18.55
C THR A 328 -2.87 -2.96 -18.75
N PHE A 329 -3.59 -1.96 -18.23
CA PHE A 329 -5.06 -1.93 -18.21
C PHE A 329 -5.68 -0.96 -19.21
N GLN A 330 -4.85 -0.24 -19.99
CA GLN A 330 -5.28 0.78 -20.95
C GLN A 330 -6.14 1.89 -20.32
N ILE A 331 -5.92 2.18 -19.03
CA ILE A 331 -6.61 3.24 -18.31
C ILE A 331 -5.82 4.53 -18.48
N LYS A 332 -6.47 5.57 -19.00
CA LYS A 332 -5.82 6.88 -19.15
C LYS A 332 -5.60 7.51 -17.78
N GLU A 333 -4.53 8.29 -17.68
CA GLU A 333 -4.16 8.97 -16.43
C GLU A 333 -5.28 9.89 -15.92
N GLY A 334 -5.89 10.66 -16.84
CA GLY A 334 -7.02 11.53 -16.52
C GLY A 334 -8.23 10.76 -15.98
N ASP A 335 -8.57 9.62 -16.57
CA ASP A 335 -9.71 8.81 -16.15
C ASP A 335 -9.52 8.27 -14.73
N PHE A 336 -8.30 7.83 -14.39
CA PHE A 336 -7.98 7.35 -13.04
C PHE A 336 -8.00 8.47 -12.00
N LEU A 337 -7.43 9.64 -12.33
CA LEU A 337 -7.43 10.80 -11.42
C LEU A 337 -8.84 11.32 -11.17
N THR A 338 -9.67 11.42 -12.21
CA THR A 338 -11.09 11.80 -12.09
C THR A 338 -11.86 10.75 -11.29
N PHE A 339 -11.62 9.46 -11.54
CA PHE A 339 -12.24 8.37 -10.78
C PHE A 339 -11.92 8.46 -9.28
N ASP A 340 -10.65 8.65 -8.92
CA ASP A 340 -10.27 8.72 -7.50
C ASP A 340 -10.84 9.96 -6.82
N ALA A 341 -10.83 11.12 -7.50
CA ALA A 341 -11.44 12.34 -7.00
C ALA A 341 -12.95 12.19 -6.80
N LEU A 342 -13.68 11.64 -7.78
CA LEU A 342 -15.11 11.38 -7.68
C LEU A 342 -15.45 10.41 -6.56
N ARG A 343 -14.66 9.35 -6.39
CA ARG A 343 -14.85 8.38 -5.30
C ARG A 343 -14.73 9.03 -3.93
N GLN A 344 -13.72 9.88 -3.73
CA GLN A 344 -13.54 10.62 -2.48
C GLN A 344 -14.68 11.61 -2.24
N ALA A 345 -15.05 12.39 -3.27
CA ALA A 345 -16.18 13.32 -3.19
C ALA A 345 -17.51 12.61 -2.88
N ALA A 346 -17.78 11.49 -3.56
CA ALA A 346 -18.97 10.67 -3.35
C ALA A 346 -19.02 10.06 -1.94
N GLN A 347 -17.88 9.66 -1.37
CA GLN A 347 -17.82 9.20 0.02
C GLN A 347 -18.16 10.30 1.02
N CYS A 348 -17.72 11.53 0.79
CA CYS A 348 -18.10 12.67 1.63
C CYS A 348 -19.60 12.96 1.51
N VAL A 349 -20.11 12.95 0.28
CA VAL A 349 -21.52 13.14 -0.06
C VAL A 349 -22.41 12.07 0.59
N GLY A 350 -22.00 10.81 0.52
CA GLY A 350 -22.75 9.68 1.08
C GLY A 350 -22.93 9.72 2.60
N ARG A 351 -22.23 10.62 3.32
CA ARG A 351 -22.40 10.80 4.77
C ARG A 351 -23.53 11.76 5.15
N VAL A 352 -24.02 12.55 4.19
CA VAL A 352 -25.02 13.61 4.44
C VAL A 352 -26.40 13.05 4.73
N ILE A 353 -26.73 11.88 4.17
CA ILE A 353 -28.04 11.25 4.35
C ILE A 353 -27.90 9.85 4.92
N ARG A 354 -28.60 9.58 6.00
CA ARG A 354 -28.67 8.26 6.65
C ARG A 354 -30.06 7.65 6.57
N SER A 355 -31.10 8.48 6.52
CA SER A 355 -32.51 8.09 6.46
C SER A 355 -33.27 8.83 5.36
N LYS A 356 -34.38 8.25 4.88
CA LYS A 356 -35.32 8.93 3.96
C LYS A 356 -36.00 10.15 4.60
N ALA A 357 -35.97 10.23 5.93
CA ALA A 357 -36.45 11.38 6.69
C ALA A 357 -35.46 12.57 6.71
N ASP A 358 -34.22 12.36 6.26
CA ASP A 358 -33.21 13.41 6.23
C ASP A 358 -33.35 14.25 4.94
N TYR A 359 -32.85 15.48 4.99
CA TYR A 359 -32.64 16.33 3.83
C TYR A 359 -31.27 17.00 3.93
N GLY A 360 -30.67 17.32 2.79
CA GLY A 360 -29.35 17.94 2.76
C GLY A 360 -29.11 18.74 1.49
N LEU A 361 -28.46 19.89 1.67
CA LEU A 361 -27.91 20.70 0.59
C LEU A 361 -26.44 20.29 0.38
N MET A 362 -26.07 20.04 -0.87
CA MET A 362 -24.70 19.65 -1.23
C MET A 362 -24.13 20.66 -2.21
N ILE A 363 -23.05 21.33 -1.83
CA ILE A 363 -22.43 22.34 -2.69
C ILE A 363 -21.05 21.84 -3.12
N PHE A 364 -20.88 21.64 -4.42
CA PHE A 364 -19.59 21.37 -5.04
C PHE A 364 -19.02 22.70 -5.53
N ALA A 365 -18.04 23.22 -4.80
CA ALA A 365 -17.43 24.51 -5.10
C ALA A 365 -16.13 24.32 -5.89
N ASP A 366 -16.27 23.97 -7.17
CA ASP A 366 -15.22 24.06 -8.17
C ASP A 366 -15.88 24.18 -9.54
N LYS A 367 -15.18 24.80 -10.50
CA LYS A 367 -15.57 24.82 -11.90
C LYS A 367 -15.41 23.45 -12.57
N LYS A 368 -14.52 22.60 -12.07
CA LYS A 368 -14.12 21.33 -12.70
C LYS A 368 -15.08 20.17 -12.49
#